data_AF-A0A4P1RVU7-F1
#
_entry.id   AF-A0A4P1RVU7-F1
#
_cell.length_a   1.000
_cell.length_b   1.000
_cell.length_c   1.000
_cell.angle_alpha   90.00
_cell.angle_beta   90.00
_cell.angle_gamma   90.00
#
_symmetry.space_group_name_H-M   'P 1'
#
loop_
_entity.id
_entity.type
_entity.pdbx_description
1 polymer ?
#
loop_
_entity_poly.entity_id
_entity_poly.type
_entity_poly.pdbx_seq_one_letter_code
_entity_poly.pdbx_strand_id
1 'polypeptide(L)'
;MGRVKLVNSIIHNILIYSFHVYARSSQLLKHIDNYIRNFIWYGDINVRKMVIVAWQKVCKPKKEGGLGVRSIKLLNKVAMLKLAWEMLTLNLDWVVSGIKRSLNNNTISTRYFKSSIWVGVKFSMEEAMSNSIWMVGNGNSINFWTDNWIGYLIVTDMGLPRNIQLSLSALVADFMHFFIRVIPSYFS
;
A
#
# COMPACT_ATOMS: atom_id res chain seq x y z
N MET A 1 0.84 -23.19 -23.04
CA MET A 1 0.65 -21.71 -23.00
C MET A 1 -0.77 -21.26 -22.64
N GLY A 2 -1.84 -21.97 -23.06
CA GLY A 2 -3.24 -21.56 -22.78
C GLY A 2 -3.63 -21.50 -21.29
N ARG A 3 -3.26 -22.53 -20.49
CA ARG A 3 -3.60 -22.59 -19.06
C ARG A 3 -3.04 -21.40 -18.26
N VAL A 4 -1.81 -21.01 -18.51
CA VAL A 4 -1.18 -19.83 -17.87
C VAL A 4 -1.93 -18.55 -18.21
N LYS A 5 -2.36 -18.39 -19.48
CA LYS A 5 -3.19 -17.24 -19.88
C LYS A 5 -4.52 -17.23 -19.13
N LEU A 6 -5.18 -18.38 -18.98
CA LEU A 6 -6.44 -18.52 -18.24
C LEU A 6 -6.31 -18.12 -16.76
N VAL A 7 -5.24 -18.58 -16.10
CA VAL A 7 -4.93 -18.17 -14.72
C VAL A 7 -4.79 -16.65 -14.64
N ASN A 8 -4.04 -16.07 -15.58
CA ASN A 8 -3.78 -14.64 -15.58
C ASN A 8 -5.00 -13.77 -15.90
N SER A 9 -5.90 -14.23 -16.77
CA SER A 9 -7.07 -13.45 -17.20
C SER A 9 -8.29 -13.67 -16.30
N ILE A 10 -8.47 -14.85 -15.70
CA ILE A 10 -9.68 -15.18 -14.94
C ILE A 10 -9.36 -15.29 -13.46
N ILE A 11 -8.49 -16.22 -13.07
CA ILE A 11 -8.27 -16.55 -11.66
C ILE A 11 -7.74 -15.35 -10.90
N HIS A 12 -6.74 -14.65 -11.44
CA HIS A 12 -6.21 -13.45 -10.80
C HIS A 12 -7.27 -12.35 -10.64
N ASN A 13 -8.15 -12.15 -11.62
CA ASN A 13 -9.20 -11.12 -11.52
C ASN A 13 -10.22 -11.46 -10.42
N ILE A 14 -10.64 -12.72 -10.31
CA ILE A 14 -11.51 -13.19 -9.23
C ILE A 14 -10.83 -12.99 -7.86
N LEU A 15 -9.54 -13.31 -7.77
CA LEU A 15 -8.78 -13.15 -6.52
C LEU A 15 -8.59 -11.69 -6.12
N ILE A 16 -8.36 -10.78 -7.08
CA ILE A 16 -8.28 -9.34 -6.80
C ILE A 16 -9.57 -8.85 -6.14
N TYR A 17 -10.73 -9.23 -6.69
CA TYR A 17 -12.02 -8.88 -6.10
C TYR A 17 -12.19 -9.49 -4.69
N SER A 18 -11.86 -10.78 -4.54
CA SER A 18 -11.97 -11.48 -3.25
C SER A 18 -11.04 -10.95 -2.15
N PHE A 19 -9.88 -10.41 -2.53
CA PHE A 19 -8.86 -9.91 -1.62
C PHE A 19 -9.01 -8.42 -1.30
N HIS A 20 -9.92 -7.71 -1.96
CA HIS A 20 -10.04 -6.25 -1.84
C HIS A 20 -10.15 -5.74 -0.40
N VAL A 21 -10.85 -6.49 0.47
CA VAL A 21 -11.23 -6.02 1.82
C VAL A 21 -10.48 -6.75 2.94
N TYR A 22 -9.96 -7.95 2.68
CA TYR A 22 -9.45 -8.82 3.75
C TYR A 22 -8.00 -9.27 3.52
N ALA A 23 -7.19 -9.12 4.56
CA ALA A 23 -5.92 -9.81 4.68
C ALA A 23 -6.20 -11.30 4.86
N ARG A 24 -5.72 -12.13 3.94
CA ARG A 24 -5.97 -13.57 3.96
C ARG A 24 -4.88 -14.29 4.74
N SER A 25 -5.25 -15.40 5.39
CA SER A 25 -4.28 -16.22 6.12
C SER A 25 -3.21 -16.78 5.18
N SER A 26 -1.98 -16.90 5.67
CA SER A 26 -0.85 -17.40 4.89
C SER A 26 -1.08 -18.85 4.41
N GLN A 27 -1.80 -19.65 5.19
CA GLN A 27 -2.18 -21.02 4.82
C GLN A 27 -3.13 -21.04 3.62
N LEU A 28 -4.18 -20.21 3.64
CA LEU A 28 -5.13 -20.13 2.53
C LEU A 28 -4.43 -19.69 1.23
N LEU A 29 -3.56 -18.68 1.32
CA LEU A 29 -2.78 -18.20 0.17
C LEU A 29 -1.90 -19.31 -0.42
N LYS A 30 -1.24 -20.11 0.44
CA LYS A 30 -0.45 -21.27 0.01
C LYS A 30 -1.30 -22.35 -0.66
N HIS A 31 -2.51 -22.61 -0.16
CA HIS A 31 -3.43 -23.56 -0.78
C HIS A 31 -3.85 -23.11 -2.18
N ILE A 32 -4.19 -21.83 -2.34
CA ILE A 32 -4.54 -21.26 -3.65
C ILE A 32 -3.34 -21.33 -4.61
N ASP A 33 -2.14 -20.97 -4.16
CA ASP A 33 -0.90 -21.11 -4.96
C ASP A 33 -0.69 -22.56 -5.42
N ASN A 34 -0.93 -23.54 -4.55
CA ASN A 34 -0.81 -24.97 -4.90
C ASN A 34 -1.86 -25.39 -5.94
N TYR A 35 -3.10 -24.92 -5.82
CA TYR A 35 -4.15 -25.21 -6.81
C TYR A 35 -3.82 -24.62 -8.18
N ILE A 36 -3.36 -23.37 -8.24
CA ILE A 36 -2.93 -22.73 -9.48
C ILE A 36 -1.73 -23.49 -10.07
N ARG A 37 -0.77 -23.90 -9.23
CA ARG A 37 0.38 -24.69 -9.66
C ARG A 37 -0.05 -26.03 -10.26
N ASN A 38 -0.91 -26.78 -9.58
CA ASN A 38 -1.38 -28.08 -10.08
C ASN A 38 -2.14 -27.91 -11.39
N PHE A 39 -3.00 -26.90 -11.49
CA PHE A 39 -3.73 -26.59 -12.71
C PHE A 39 -2.80 -26.29 -13.90
N ILE A 40 -1.76 -25.49 -13.71
CA ILE A 40 -0.87 -25.14 -14.82
C ILE A 40 -0.09 -26.37 -15.32
N TRP A 41 0.44 -27.23 -14.42
CA TRP A 41 1.29 -28.36 -14.79
C TRP A 41 0.50 -29.59 -15.22
N TYR A 42 -0.56 -29.95 -14.48
CA TYR A 42 -1.29 -31.20 -14.68
C TYR A 42 -2.68 -31.00 -15.28
N GLY A 43 -3.27 -29.80 -15.14
CA GLY A 43 -4.62 -29.49 -15.62
C GLY A 43 -5.73 -29.91 -14.66
N ASP A 44 -5.40 -30.74 -13.67
CA ASP A 44 -6.27 -31.10 -12.56
C ASP A 44 -5.69 -30.52 -11.26
N ILE A 45 -6.58 -29.91 -10.48
CA ILE A 45 -6.29 -29.20 -9.24
C ILE A 45 -6.00 -30.19 -8.09
N ASN A 46 -6.65 -31.35 -8.11
CA ASN A 46 -6.61 -32.34 -7.01
C ASN A 46 -5.40 -33.27 -7.07
N VAL A 47 -4.67 -33.27 -8.18
CA VAL A 47 -3.51 -34.13 -8.38
C VAL A 47 -2.34 -33.67 -7.50
N ARG A 48 -1.95 -34.51 -6.53
CA ARG A 48 -0.74 -34.31 -5.73
C ARG A 48 0.45 -34.92 -6.45
N LYS A 49 1.07 -34.15 -7.35
CA LYS A 49 2.34 -34.52 -8.01
C LYS A 49 3.40 -33.45 -7.79
N MET A 50 4.65 -33.89 -7.65
CA MET A 50 5.77 -33.00 -7.38
C MET A 50 6.06 -32.12 -8.60
N VAL A 51 6.02 -30.80 -8.41
CA VAL A 51 6.46 -29.83 -9.41
C VAL A 51 7.91 -29.45 -9.09
N ILE A 52 8.82 -29.75 -10.00
CA ILE A 52 10.27 -29.56 -9.82
C ILE A 52 10.66 -28.07 -9.91
N VAL A 53 9.81 -27.24 -10.52
CA VAL A 53 10.08 -25.81 -10.68
C VAL A 53 9.65 -25.03 -9.44
N ALA A 54 10.59 -24.30 -8.84
CA ALA A 54 10.30 -23.40 -7.72
C ALA A 54 9.26 -22.33 -8.11
N TRP A 55 8.22 -22.18 -7.29
CA TRP A 55 7.11 -21.25 -7.56
C TRP A 55 7.56 -19.80 -7.73
N GLN A 56 8.58 -19.38 -6.99
CA GLN A 56 9.18 -18.05 -7.13
C GLN A 56 9.73 -17.80 -8.53
N LYS A 57 10.30 -18.82 -9.20
CA LYS A 57 10.77 -18.70 -10.60
C LYS A 57 9.59 -18.58 -11.56
N VAL A 58 8.52 -19.34 -11.32
CA VAL A 58 7.28 -19.27 -12.12
C VAL A 58 6.67 -17.87 -12.09
N CYS A 59 6.69 -17.24 -10.92
CA CYS A 59 6.07 -15.93 -10.73
C CYS A 59 6.85 -14.75 -11.35
N LYS A 60 8.09 -14.97 -11.81
CA LYS A 60 8.88 -13.90 -12.42
C LYS A 60 8.27 -13.42 -13.75
N PRO A 61 8.54 -12.16 -14.15
CA PRO A 61 8.20 -11.68 -15.48
C PRO A 61 8.76 -12.59 -16.57
N LYS A 62 8.08 -12.66 -17.72
CA LYS A 62 8.58 -13.42 -18.88
C LYS A 62 9.96 -12.96 -19.35
N LYS A 63 10.25 -11.66 -19.22
CA LYS A 63 11.56 -11.06 -19.53
C LYS A 63 12.68 -11.61 -18.65
N GLU A 64 12.37 -12.08 -17.44
CA GLU A 64 13.32 -12.66 -16.48
C GLU A 64 13.31 -14.20 -16.49
N GLY A 65 12.73 -14.82 -17.54
CA GLY A 65 12.64 -16.28 -17.66
C GLY A 65 11.53 -16.94 -16.83
N GLY A 66 10.61 -16.16 -16.27
CA GLY A 66 9.41 -16.67 -15.59
C GLY A 66 8.21 -16.87 -16.51
N LEU A 67 7.09 -17.33 -15.95
CA LEU A 67 5.84 -17.51 -16.69
C LEU A 67 4.91 -16.28 -16.64
N GLY A 68 5.27 -15.27 -15.84
CA GLY A 68 4.47 -14.05 -15.66
C GLY A 68 3.17 -14.29 -14.87
N VAL A 69 3.17 -15.28 -13.98
CA VAL A 69 2.05 -15.55 -13.06
C VAL A 69 2.25 -14.68 -11.81
N ARG A 70 1.24 -13.96 -11.35
CA ARG A 70 1.35 -13.14 -10.14
C ARG A 70 1.35 -14.03 -8.90
N SER A 71 2.23 -13.75 -7.94
CA SER A 71 2.19 -14.44 -6.64
C SER A 71 0.92 -14.04 -5.88
N ILE A 72 0.15 -15.02 -5.41
CA ILE A 72 -1.12 -14.77 -4.70
C ILE A 72 -0.88 -14.07 -3.36
N LYS A 73 0.22 -14.40 -2.68
CA LYS A 73 0.67 -13.68 -1.48
C LYS A 73 0.90 -12.19 -1.76
N LEU A 74 1.60 -11.88 -2.86
CA LEU A 74 1.89 -10.50 -3.25
C LEU A 74 0.62 -9.77 -3.69
N LEU A 75 -0.29 -10.47 -4.38
CA LEU A 75 -1.57 -9.93 -4.81
C LEU A 75 -2.46 -9.53 -3.62
N ASN A 76 -2.51 -10.33 -2.55
CA ASN A 76 -3.21 -9.96 -1.31
C ASN A 76 -2.53 -8.76 -0.62
N LYS A 77 -1.20 -8.73 -0.55
CA LYS A 77 -0.45 -7.59 0.02
C LYS A 77 -0.75 -6.29 -0.73
N VAL A 78 -0.69 -6.31 -2.06
CA VAL A 78 -0.99 -5.14 -2.91
C VAL A 78 -2.45 -4.70 -2.75
N ALA A 79 -3.40 -5.62 -2.66
CA ALA A 79 -4.79 -5.27 -2.39
C ALA A 79 -4.97 -4.56 -1.04
N MET A 80 -4.28 -5.01 0.01
CA MET A 80 -4.30 -4.37 1.32
C MET A 80 -3.63 -2.99 1.32
N LEU A 81 -2.52 -2.83 0.59
CA LEU A 81 -1.88 -1.53 0.38
C LEU A 81 -2.80 -0.56 -0.35
N LYS A 82 -3.47 -1.03 -1.41
CA LYS A 82 -4.45 -0.23 -2.15
C LYS A 82 -5.60 0.21 -1.25
N LEU A 83 -6.16 -0.70 -0.46
CA LEU A 83 -7.23 -0.37 0.49
C LEU A 83 -6.75 0.66 1.52
N ALA A 84 -5.54 0.48 2.07
CA ALA A 84 -4.98 1.45 3.02
C ALA A 84 -4.79 2.84 2.39
N TRP A 85 -4.36 2.89 1.13
CA TRP A 85 -4.22 4.14 0.37
C TRP A 85 -5.56 4.82 0.10
N GLU A 86 -6.57 4.05 -0.31
CA GLU A 86 -7.94 4.56 -0.49
C GLU A 86 -8.50 5.10 0.82
N MET A 87 -8.21 4.43 1.94
CA MET A 87 -8.58 4.95 3.26
C MET A 87 -7.90 6.30 3.52
N LEU A 88 -6.60 6.44 3.24
CA LEU A 88 -5.87 7.68 3.51
C LEU A 88 -6.31 8.87 2.64
N THR A 89 -6.72 8.60 1.41
CA THR A 89 -6.99 9.63 0.39
C THR A 89 -8.46 9.98 0.24
N LEU A 90 -9.38 9.04 0.49
CA LEU A 90 -10.80 9.24 0.22
C LEU A 90 -11.55 9.78 1.44
N ASN A 91 -12.29 10.87 1.21
CA ASN A 91 -13.20 11.47 2.19
C ASN A 91 -14.58 10.80 2.18
N LEU A 92 -14.62 9.48 2.40
CA LEU A 92 -15.88 8.74 2.58
C LEU A 92 -16.21 8.59 4.06
N ASP A 93 -17.48 8.67 4.44
CA ASP A 93 -17.89 8.68 5.87
C ASP A 93 -17.43 7.44 6.65
N TRP A 94 -17.49 6.26 6.04
CA TRP A 94 -17.04 5.00 6.66
C TRP A 94 -15.49 4.94 6.79
N VAL A 95 -14.78 5.60 5.89
CA VAL A 95 -13.31 5.73 5.92
C VAL A 95 -12.92 6.70 7.03
N VAL A 96 -13.52 7.89 7.04
CA VAL A 96 -13.26 8.94 8.03
C VAL A 96 -13.57 8.44 9.45
N SER A 97 -14.67 7.71 9.64
CA SER A 97 -14.98 7.11 10.94
C SER A 97 -14.01 5.98 11.33
N GLY A 98 -13.59 5.15 10.37
CA GLY A 98 -12.56 4.12 10.59
C GLY A 98 -11.20 4.71 10.96
N ILE A 99 -10.78 5.76 10.26
CA ILE A 99 -9.53 6.49 10.47
C ILE A 99 -9.56 7.28 11.77
N LYS A 100 -10.59 8.08 12.05
CA LYS A 100 -10.71 8.82 13.32
C LYS A 100 -10.65 7.89 14.54
N ARG A 101 -11.20 6.68 14.40
CA ARG A 101 -11.13 5.69 15.46
C ARG A 101 -9.72 5.11 15.63
N SER A 102 -8.91 5.08 14.57
CA SER A 102 -7.60 4.44 14.59
C SER A 102 -6.38 5.35 14.46
N LEU A 103 -6.52 6.62 14.12
CA LEU A 103 -5.45 7.61 14.20
C LEU A 103 -5.67 8.43 15.46
N ASN A 104 -4.63 8.58 16.27
CA ASN A 104 -4.59 9.52 17.36
C ASN A 104 -3.51 10.56 17.02
N ASN A 105 -3.87 11.83 16.86
CA ASN A 105 -2.94 12.91 16.49
C ASN A 105 -2.02 12.55 15.31
N ASN A 106 -2.57 12.16 14.16
CA ASN A 106 -1.83 11.70 12.96
C ASN A 106 -0.94 10.45 13.15
N THR A 107 -0.94 9.81 14.31
CA THR A 107 -0.22 8.55 14.55
C THR A 107 -1.15 7.35 14.58
N ILE A 108 -0.69 6.22 14.05
CA ILE A 108 -1.45 4.97 14.05
C ILE A 108 -1.63 4.51 15.50
N SER A 109 -2.88 4.46 15.96
CA SER A 109 -3.23 4.03 17.31
C SER A 109 -2.72 2.62 17.58
N THR A 110 -2.05 2.47 18.71
CA THR A 110 -1.63 1.17 19.25
C THR A 110 -2.79 0.37 19.85
N ARG A 111 -3.98 0.99 19.98
CA ARG A 111 -5.18 0.36 20.50
C ARG A 111 -5.56 -0.86 19.67
N TYR A 112 -5.95 -1.93 20.35
CA TYR A 112 -6.54 -3.10 19.70
C TYR A 112 -7.93 -2.77 19.16
N PHE A 113 -8.15 -3.05 17.89
CA PHE A 113 -9.47 -2.97 17.27
C PHE A 113 -10.00 -4.37 17.02
N LYS A 114 -11.20 -4.66 17.54
CA LYS A 114 -11.92 -5.90 17.23
C LYS A 114 -12.50 -5.83 15.82
N SER A 115 -11.62 -5.88 14.81
CA SER A 115 -11.96 -5.85 13.39
C SER A 115 -11.00 -6.74 12.61
N SER A 116 -11.54 -7.66 11.83
CA SER A 116 -10.75 -8.54 10.94
C SER A 116 -10.09 -7.78 9.78
N ILE A 117 -10.68 -6.65 9.37
CA ILE A 117 -10.18 -5.79 8.30
C ILE A 117 -9.02 -4.93 8.81
N TRP A 118 -9.22 -4.31 9.98
CA TRP A 118 -8.27 -3.31 10.49
C TRP A 118 -6.89 -3.91 10.79
N VAL A 119 -6.82 -5.15 11.25
CA VAL A 119 -5.54 -5.83 11.51
C VAL A 119 -4.68 -5.89 10.24
N GLY A 120 -5.28 -6.17 9.08
CA GLY A 120 -4.56 -6.19 7.80
C GLY A 120 -4.22 -4.80 7.27
N VAL A 121 -5.15 -3.86 7.41
CA VAL A 121 -4.97 -2.48 6.96
C VAL A 121 -3.89 -1.78 7.76
N LYS A 122 -3.81 -1.97 9.08
CA LYS A 122 -2.85 -1.30 9.97
C LYS A 122 -1.40 -1.43 9.47
N PHE A 123 -0.95 -2.66 9.18
CA PHE A 123 0.40 -2.90 8.67
C PHE A 123 0.62 -2.26 7.28
N SER A 124 -0.39 -2.34 6.43
CA SER A 124 -0.33 -1.79 5.07
C SER A 124 -0.37 -0.26 5.07
N MET A 125 -1.00 0.35 6.07
CA MET A 125 -1.11 1.80 6.23
C MET A 125 0.22 2.42 6.63
N GLU A 126 0.98 1.77 7.51
CA GLU A 126 2.34 2.19 7.87
C GLU A 126 3.28 2.12 6.65
N GLU A 127 3.20 1.03 5.88
CA GLU A 127 3.95 0.86 4.63
C GLU A 127 3.51 1.88 3.56
N ALA A 128 2.22 2.22 3.47
CA ALA A 128 1.73 3.24 2.55
C ALA A 128 2.20 4.65 2.95
N MET A 129 2.10 5.02 4.23
CA MET A 129 2.53 6.34 4.73
C MET A 129 4.03 6.56 4.51
N SER A 130 4.86 5.56 4.87
CA SER A 130 6.33 5.64 4.73
C SER A 130 6.81 5.77 3.28
N ASN A 131 6.07 5.21 2.32
CA ASN A 131 6.40 5.29 0.89
C ASN A 131 5.62 6.38 0.15
N SER A 132 4.94 7.28 0.87
CA SER A 132 4.15 8.36 0.30
C SER A 132 4.74 9.73 0.59
N ILE A 133 4.51 10.65 -0.34
CA ILE A 133 4.88 12.06 -0.23
C ILE A 133 3.63 12.89 -0.46
N TRP A 134 3.45 13.92 0.37
CA TRP A 134 2.38 14.90 0.19
C TRP A 134 2.67 15.79 -1.02
N MET A 135 1.70 15.88 -1.93
CA MET A 135 1.74 16.90 -2.99
C MET A 135 1.29 18.24 -2.41
N VAL A 136 2.18 19.23 -2.45
CA VAL A 136 1.89 20.58 -1.97
C VAL A 136 1.02 21.31 -3.00
N GLY A 137 -0.25 21.51 -2.65
CA GLY A 137 -1.14 22.45 -3.34
C GLY A 137 -1.07 23.82 -2.67
N ASN A 138 -2.15 24.21 -1.98
CA ASN A 138 -2.23 25.50 -1.28
C ASN A 138 -1.45 25.53 0.05
N GLY A 139 -0.93 24.39 0.52
CA GLY A 139 -0.15 24.29 1.76
C GLY A 139 -0.93 24.42 3.08
N ASN A 140 -2.24 24.74 3.05
CA ASN A 140 -3.07 25.00 4.24
C ASN A 140 -3.39 23.75 5.09
N SER A 141 -3.18 22.55 4.54
CA SER A 141 -3.54 21.28 5.19
C SER A 141 -2.32 20.41 5.51
N ILE A 142 -1.11 20.93 5.27
CA ILE A 142 0.14 20.18 5.40
C ILE A 142 0.97 20.85 6.48
N ASN A 143 1.31 20.12 7.53
CA ASN A 143 2.24 20.59 8.53
C ASN A 143 3.66 20.60 7.94
N PHE A 144 4.32 21.75 8.01
CA PHE A 144 5.65 21.94 7.46
C PHE A 144 6.68 20.97 8.06
N TRP A 145 6.54 20.64 9.35
CA TRP A 145 7.54 19.90 10.11
C TRP A 145 7.31 18.39 10.11
N THR A 146 6.08 17.97 10.38
CA THR A 146 5.76 16.57 10.68
C THR A 146 5.33 15.76 9.47
N ASP A 147 4.87 16.41 8.41
CA ASP A 147 4.38 15.72 7.22
C ASP A 147 5.49 15.56 6.19
N ASN A 148 5.52 14.41 5.50
CA ASN A 148 6.52 14.14 4.49
C ASN A 148 6.12 14.77 3.14
N TRP A 149 6.51 16.01 2.87
CA TRP A 149 6.22 16.71 1.60
C TRP A 149 7.45 16.94 0.70
N ILE A 150 8.67 16.75 1.22
CA ILE A 150 9.94 16.86 0.47
C ILE A 150 10.56 15.48 0.15
N GLY A 151 10.01 14.39 0.70
CA GLY A 151 10.57 13.04 0.59
C GLY A 151 11.37 12.60 1.83
N TYR A 152 11.57 13.49 2.79
CA TYR A 152 12.05 13.20 4.14
C TYR A 152 11.35 14.09 5.17
N LEU A 153 11.41 13.71 6.44
CA LEU A 153 10.84 14.47 7.54
C LEU A 153 11.86 15.51 8.02
N ILE A 154 11.54 16.79 7.91
CA ILE A 154 12.42 17.89 8.36
C ILE A 154 12.74 17.76 9.86
N VAL A 155 11.79 17.31 10.67
CA VAL A 155 12.00 17.04 12.11
C VAL A 155 13.10 16.00 12.36
N THR A 156 13.18 14.98 11.51
CA THR A 156 14.20 13.93 11.65
C THR A 156 15.57 14.41 11.18
N ASP A 157 15.60 15.25 10.14
CA ASP A 157 16.84 15.84 9.62
C ASP A 157 17.46 16.84 10.60
N MET A 158 16.62 17.64 11.26
CA MET A 158 17.06 18.60 12.28
C MET A 158 17.33 17.97 13.67
N GLY A 159 17.09 16.66 13.84
CA GLY A 159 17.35 15.97 15.11
C GLY A 159 16.52 16.46 16.31
N LEU A 160 15.31 16.98 16.08
CA LEU A 160 14.51 17.60 17.13
C LEU A 160 13.89 16.55 18.10
N PRO A 161 13.93 16.77 19.42
CA PRO A 161 13.32 15.87 20.39
C PRO A 161 11.79 15.88 20.30
N ARG A 162 11.15 14.71 20.51
CA ARG A 162 9.69 14.50 20.37
C ARG A 162 8.82 15.49 21.17
N ASN A 163 9.36 16.03 22.27
CA ASN A 163 8.64 17.00 23.12
C ASN A 163 8.40 18.32 22.38
N ILE A 164 9.32 18.74 21.51
CA ILE A 164 9.21 19.97 20.71
C ILE A 164 8.38 19.71 19.45
N GLN A 165 8.43 18.49 18.91
CA GLN A 165 7.66 18.09 17.73
C GLN A 165 6.14 18.32 17.90
N LEU A 166 5.62 18.15 19.11
CA LEU A 166 4.19 18.35 19.42
C LEU A 166 3.78 19.83 19.42
N SER A 167 4.72 20.76 19.63
CA SER A 167 4.45 22.21 19.59
C SER A 167 4.62 22.83 18.20
N LEU A 168 5.14 22.07 17.22
CA LEU A 168 5.38 22.56 15.87
C LEU A 168 4.11 22.39 15.01
N SER A 169 3.34 23.47 14.88
CA SER A 169 2.08 23.49 14.12
C SER A 169 2.11 24.39 12.87
N ALA A 170 3.28 24.86 12.44
CA ALA A 170 3.38 25.74 11.28
C ALA A 170 3.00 25.01 9.99
N LEU A 171 2.21 25.66 9.14
CA LEU A 171 1.73 25.08 7.89
C LEU A 171 2.68 25.41 6.75
N VAL A 172 2.71 24.57 5.72
CA VAL A 172 3.48 24.86 4.50
C VAL A 172 3.03 26.18 3.88
N ALA A 173 1.74 26.50 3.93
CA ALA A 173 1.19 27.76 3.44
C ALA A 173 1.83 29.01 4.05
N ASP A 174 2.18 28.97 5.34
CA ASP A 174 2.79 30.10 6.05
C ASP A 174 4.15 30.47 5.45
N PHE A 175 4.84 29.49 4.86
CA PHE A 175 6.14 29.65 4.23
C PHE A 175 6.05 29.84 2.70
N MET A 176 4.96 29.42 2.06
CA MET A 176 4.77 29.56 0.61
C MET A 176 4.63 31.02 0.16
N HIS A 177 4.24 31.94 1.05
CA HIS A 177 4.26 33.38 0.74
C HIS A 177 5.66 33.92 0.39
N PHE A 178 6.74 33.29 0.88
CA PHE A 178 8.12 33.71 0.58
C PHE A 178 8.63 33.23 -0.79
N PHE A 179 7.95 32.27 -1.45
CA PHE A 179 8.36 31.73 -2.75
C PHE A 179 7.64 32.36 -3.96
N ILE A 180 6.63 33.24 -3.75
CA ILE A 180 5.75 33.75 -4.83
C ILE A 180 6.18 35.11 -5.42
N ARG A 181 7.34 35.66 -5.07
CA ARG A 181 7.90 36.79 -5.86
C ARG A 181 9.38 36.60 -6.12
N VAL A 182 9.71 35.92 -7.22
CA VAL A 182 10.51 36.43 -8.36
C VAL A 182 10.47 35.36 -9.46
N ILE A 183 9.50 35.45 -10.39
CA ILE A 183 9.83 35.12 -11.78
C ILE A 183 10.34 36.44 -12.36
N PRO A 184 11.63 36.58 -12.72
CA PRO A 184 12.11 37.80 -13.35
C PRO A 184 11.33 38.00 -14.66
N SER A 185 10.73 39.16 -14.81
CA SER A 185 10.00 39.60 -16.01
C SER A 185 10.94 39.91 -17.19
N TYR A 186 11.89 39.01 -17.47
CA TYR A 186 12.74 39.03 -18.67
C TYR A 186 12.33 37.98 -19.72
N PHE A 187 11.32 37.16 -19.42
CA PHE A 187 10.70 36.21 -20.37
C PHE A 187 9.21 36.53 -20.60
N SER A 188 8.93 37.79 -20.91
CA SER A 188 7.74 38.22 -21.65
C SER A 188 8.16 39.13 -22.78
#